data_AF-A0A8C0FYN0-F1
#
_entry.id   AF-A0A8C0FYN0-F1
#
_cell.length_a   1.000
_cell.length_b   1.000
_cell.length_c   1.000
_cell.angle_alpha   90.00
_cell.angle_beta   90.00
_cell.angle_gamma   90.00
#
_symmetry.space_group_name_H-M   'P 1'
#
loop_
_entity.id
_entity.type
_entity.pdbx_description
1 polymer ?
#
loop_
_entity_poly.entity_id
_entity_poly.type
_entity_poly.pdbx_seq_one_letter_code
_entity_poly.pdbx_strand_id
1 'polypeptide(L)'
;LTQIRTCMKVLNWYDLLFRCFGLVCFTLDLLTKVMLEACCMVFLLLFCYQVASAEIHREGHYVAAVYEHRPILNPNPATLTDRRSALELMSRNLYIYEEQVIAAAKQIIVFPEDGIHGFNFTRETIYPYLEFVPCPQSVKWNPCREPHLFSDTELKPADRIHTSDHSGPQSLV
;
A
#
# COMPACT_ATOMS: atom_id res chain seq x y z
N LEU A 1 55.98 -88.92 18.22
CA LEU A 1 54.69 -89.26 18.86
C LEU A 1 54.34 -88.09 19.77
N THR A 2 53.28 -87.29 19.63
CA THR A 2 52.13 -87.21 18.73
C THR A 2 51.54 -85.82 19.00
N GLN A 3 51.06 -85.13 17.97
CA GLN A 3 50.20 -83.94 18.13
C GLN A 3 49.00 -84.26 19.02
N ILE A 4 48.60 -83.32 19.88
CA ILE A 4 47.18 -83.08 20.15
C ILE A 4 46.87 -81.62 19.91
N ARG A 5 45.92 -81.46 18.99
CA ARG A 5 45.31 -80.26 18.48
C ARG A 5 44.08 -80.00 19.34
N THR A 6 43.96 -78.84 19.97
CA THR A 6 42.65 -78.24 20.22
C THR A 6 42.76 -76.73 20.13
N CYS A 7 42.19 -76.23 19.05
CA CYS A 7 41.99 -74.83 18.75
C CYS A 7 40.89 -74.30 19.65
N MET A 8 41.18 -73.29 20.47
CA MET A 8 40.15 -72.40 20.98
C MET A 8 40.59 -70.99 20.62
N LYS A 9 40.07 -70.50 19.47
CA LYS A 9 40.16 -69.09 19.09
C LYS A 9 39.46 -68.31 20.19
N VAL A 10 40.24 -67.72 21.10
CA VAL A 10 39.77 -66.62 21.92
C VAL A 10 39.47 -65.49 20.93
N LEU A 11 38.19 -65.32 20.58
CA LEU A 11 37.75 -64.12 19.88
C LEU A 11 38.12 -62.94 20.78
N ASN A 12 39.00 -62.10 20.27
CA ASN A 12 39.62 -61.02 20.99
C ASN A 12 38.55 -59.95 21.30
N TRP A 13 38.10 -59.87 22.55
CA TRP A 13 37.09 -58.92 23.04
C TRP A 13 37.47 -57.46 22.74
N TYR A 14 38.78 -57.17 22.64
CA TYR A 14 39.33 -55.88 22.27
C TYR A 14 39.07 -55.47 20.81
N ASP A 15 39.06 -56.41 19.86
CA ASP A 15 38.80 -56.11 18.43
C ASP A 15 37.33 -55.75 18.17
N LEU A 16 36.42 -56.34 18.95
CA LEU A 16 34.98 -56.01 18.89
C LEU A 16 34.68 -54.66 19.56
N LEU A 17 35.36 -54.34 20.67
CA LEU A 17 35.29 -53.05 21.34
C LEU A 17 35.83 -51.91 20.46
N PHE A 18 36.97 -52.11 19.77
CA PHE A 18 37.53 -51.11 18.84
C PHE A 18 36.63 -50.88 17.62
N ARG A 19 36.01 -51.94 17.09
CA ARG A 19 35.04 -51.84 15.98
C ARG A 19 33.74 -51.15 16.41
N CYS A 20 33.24 -51.43 17.62
CA CYS A 20 32.07 -50.76 18.18
C CYS A 20 32.35 -49.28 18.52
N PHE A 21 33.49 -48.95 19.11
CA PHE A 21 33.90 -47.55 19.34
C PHE A 21 34.09 -46.78 18.04
N GLY A 22 34.73 -47.40 17.04
CA GLY A 22 34.90 -46.83 15.71
C GLY A 22 33.56 -46.57 15.00
N LEU A 23 32.63 -47.54 15.00
CA LEU A 23 31.29 -47.36 14.43
C LEU A 23 30.47 -46.30 15.15
N VAL A 24 30.52 -46.25 16.49
CA VAL A 24 29.79 -45.25 17.30
C VAL A 24 30.33 -43.84 17.06
N CYS A 25 31.64 -43.67 16.91
CA CYS A 25 32.23 -42.37 16.59
C CYS A 25 31.91 -41.95 15.14
N PHE A 26 31.95 -42.90 14.19
CA PHE A 26 31.59 -42.63 12.78
C PHE A 26 30.12 -42.29 12.61
N THR A 27 29.21 -42.91 13.36
CA THR A 27 27.78 -42.59 13.32
C THR A 27 27.49 -41.27 14.02
N LEU A 28 28.21 -40.90 15.09
CA LEU A 28 28.11 -39.58 15.73
C LEU A 28 28.62 -38.46 14.82
N ASP A 29 29.72 -38.67 14.08
CA ASP A 29 30.25 -37.73 13.07
C ASP A 29 29.35 -37.63 11.82
N LEU A 30 28.71 -38.74 11.42
CA LEU A 30 27.76 -38.75 10.32
C LEU A 30 26.45 -38.04 10.70
N LEU A 31 25.94 -38.29 11.89
CA LEU A 31 24.74 -37.62 12.41
C LEU A 31 24.97 -36.12 12.61
N THR A 32 26.13 -35.70 13.10
CA THR A 32 26.46 -34.26 13.23
C THR A 32 26.59 -33.57 11.87
N LYS A 33 27.16 -34.23 10.85
CA LYS A 33 27.19 -33.71 9.47
C LYS A 33 25.80 -33.62 8.84
N VAL A 34 24.97 -34.66 9.00
CA VAL A 34 23.58 -34.65 8.49
C VAL A 34 22.75 -33.57 9.17
N MET A 35 22.91 -33.39 10.48
CA MET A 35 22.25 -32.32 11.23
C MET A 35 22.75 -30.94 10.83
N LEU A 36 24.05 -30.77 10.54
CA LEU A 36 24.62 -29.52 10.06
C LEU A 36 24.13 -29.17 8.64
N GLU A 37 24.10 -30.14 7.72
CA GLU A 37 23.56 -29.95 6.37
C GLU A 37 22.08 -29.61 6.39
N ALA A 38 21.27 -30.35 7.19
CA ALA A 38 19.86 -30.05 7.35
C ALA A 38 19.64 -28.65 7.95
N CYS A 39 20.46 -28.27 8.94
CA CYS A 39 20.42 -26.94 9.55
C CYS A 39 20.79 -25.85 8.53
N CYS A 40 21.84 -26.06 7.73
CA CYS A 40 22.22 -25.17 6.63
C CYS A 40 21.09 -25.02 5.61
N MET A 41 20.43 -26.12 5.21
CA MET A 41 19.30 -26.06 4.28
C MET A 41 18.12 -25.30 4.86
N VAL A 42 17.79 -25.49 6.15
CA VAL A 42 16.74 -24.72 6.82
C VAL A 42 17.10 -23.23 6.89
N PHE A 43 18.34 -22.88 7.23
CA PHE A 43 18.79 -21.49 7.24
C PHE A 43 18.76 -20.86 5.85
N LEU A 44 19.18 -21.59 4.81
CA LEU A 44 19.09 -21.12 3.44
C LEU A 44 17.64 -20.93 3.00
N LEU A 45 16.73 -21.85 3.36
CA LEU A 45 15.30 -21.71 3.07
C LEU A 45 14.68 -20.53 3.82
N LEU A 46 15.02 -20.31 5.08
CA LEU A 46 14.59 -19.14 5.86
C LEU A 46 15.15 -17.86 5.27
N PHE A 47 16.42 -17.83 4.88
CA PHE A 47 17.04 -16.68 4.23
C PHE A 47 16.41 -16.38 2.87
N CYS A 48 16.19 -17.40 2.04
CA CYS A 48 15.47 -17.27 0.76
C CYS A 48 14.03 -16.81 0.97
N TYR A 49 13.34 -17.29 2.01
CA TYR A 49 12.01 -16.83 2.36
C TYR A 49 12.00 -15.35 2.78
N GLN A 50 12.96 -14.92 3.60
CA GLN A 50 13.11 -13.51 3.98
C GLN A 50 13.47 -12.61 2.78
N VAL A 51 14.32 -13.08 1.87
CA VAL A 51 14.68 -12.34 0.64
C VAL A 51 13.52 -12.31 -0.36
N ALA A 52 12.74 -13.38 -0.48
CA ALA A 52 11.56 -13.43 -1.35
C ALA A 52 10.34 -12.69 -0.76
N SER A 53 10.23 -12.67 0.58
CA SER A 53 9.22 -11.92 1.34
C SER A 53 9.65 -10.49 1.62
N ALA A 54 10.87 -10.10 1.24
CA ALA A 54 11.25 -8.69 1.20
C ALA A 54 10.39 -8.05 0.11
N GLU A 55 9.22 -7.58 0.52
CA GLU A 55 8.43 -6.62 -0.22
C GLU A 55 9.41 -5.53 -0.63
N ILE A 56 9.63 -5.40 -1.94
CA ILE A 56 10.33 -4.25 -2.48
C ILE A 56 9.41 -3.08 -2.12
N HIS A 57 9.65 -2.48 -0.96
CA HIS A 57 9.14 -1.18 -0.62
C HIS A 57 9.70 -0.25 -1.70
N ARG A 58 8.93 -0.05 -2.77
CA ARG A 58 9.20 0.93 -3.82
C ARG A 58 8.96 2.30 -3.20
N GLU A 59 9.76 2.65 -2.21
CA GLU A 59 9.83 3.99 -1.66
C GLU A 59 10.51 4.87 -2.71
N GLY A 60 9.69 5.53 -3.53
CA GLY A 60 10.19 6.54 -4.46
C GLY A 60 9.35 6.76 -5.72
N HIS A 61 8.37 5.91 -6.01
CA HIS A 61 7.54 6.07 -7.22
C HIS A 61 6.06 6.06 -6.87
N TYR A 62 5.37 7.11 -7.30
CA TYR A 62 3.91 7.18 -7.28
C TYR A 62 3.39 7.13 -8.72
N VAL A 63 2.22 6.53 -8.89
CA VAL A 63 1.46 6.63 -10.14
C VAL A 63 0.44 7.73 -9.95
N ALA A 64 0.42 8.68 -10.88
CA ALA A 64 -0.57 9.75 -10.92
C ALA A 64 -1.44 9.60 -12.17
N ALA A 65 -2.69 10.03 -12.07
CA ALA A 65 -3.65 10.12 -13.14
C ALA A 65 -3.92 11.59 -13.47
N VAL A 66 -4.20 11.86 -14.74
CA VAL A 66 -4.65 13.18 -15.21
C VAL A 66 -5.92 12.96 -16.00
N TYR A 67 -6.95 13.75 -15.71
CA TYR A 67 -8.22 13.68 -16.42
C TYR A 67 -8.42 14.90 -17.32
N GLU A 68 -8.64 14.66 -18.61
CA GLU A 68 -9.07 15.70 -19.54
C GLU A 68 -10.59 15.84 -19.46
N HIS A 69 -11.05 16.94 -18.86
CA HIS A 69 -12.48 17.20 -18.66
C HIS A 69 -13.09 17.99 -19.82
N ARG A 70 -14.31 17.62 -20.21
CA ARG A 70 -15.17 18.45 -21.04
C ARG A 70 -16.19 19.15 -20.13
N PRO A 71 -15.94 20.41 -19.72
CA PRO A 71 -16.79 21.07 -18.73
C PRO A 71 -18.19 21.34 -19.26
N ILE A 72 -19.17 21.13 -18.38
CA ILE A 72 -20.52 21.65 -18.56
C ILE A 72 -20.47 23.13 -18.24
N LEU A 73 -20.64 23.97 -19.25
CA LEU A 73 -20.49 25.43 -19.15
C LEU A 73 -21.85 26.14 -19.01
N ASN A 74 -21.82 27.30 -18.36
CA ASN A 74 -22.91 28.26 -18.46
C ASN A 74 -22.94 28.84 -19.89
N PRO A 75 -24.06 28.77 -20.63
CA PRO A 75 -24.15 29.35 -21.96
C PRO A 75 -23.98 30.88 -21.97
N ASN A 76 -24.28 31.57 -20.86
CA ASN A 76 -24.24 33.02 -20.73
C ASN A 76 -23.43 33.46 -19.48
N PRO A 77 -22.10 33.32 -19.47
CA PRO A 77 -21.26 33.59 -18.29
C PRO A 77 -21.16 35.08 -17.92
N ALA A 78 -21.53 35.97 -18.84
CA ALA A 78 -21.63 37.42 -18.60
C ALA A 78 -22.94 37.85 -17.92
N THR A 79 -23.88 36.93 -17.71
CA THR A 79 -25.16 37.21 -17.06
C THR A 79 -25.11 36.81 -15.59
N LEU A 80 -25.60 37.68 -14.71
CA LEU A 80 -25.74 37.39 -13.28
C LEU A 80 -26.62 36.17 -13.07
N THR A 81 -26.12 35.24 -12.26
CA THR A 81 -26.78 33.99 -11.90
C THR A 81 -26.94 33.95 -10.38
N ASP A 82 -28.00 33.33 -9.86
CA ASP A 82 -28.16 33.16 -8.42
C ASP A 82 -27.25 32.03 -7.88
N ARG A 83 -26.92 32.10 -6.59
CA ARG A 83 -26.02 31.17 -5.91
C ARG A 83 -26.44 29.70 -6.08
N ARG A 84 -27.75 29.42 -6.02
CA ARG A 84 -28.25 28.05 -6.14
C ARG A 84 -28.03 27.49 -7.54
N SER A 85 -28.35 28.24 -8.58
CA SER A 85 -28.08 27.83 -9.97
C SER A 85 -26.58 27.63 -10.24
N ALA A 86 -25.73 28.46 -9.64
CA ALA A 86 -24.27 28.30 -9.73
C ALA A 86 -23.82 26.97 -9.08
N LEU A 87 -24.31 26.66 -7.88
CA LEU A 87 -24.07 25.38 -7.19
C LEU A 87 -24.55 24.17 -8.01
N GLU A 88 -25.74 24.25 -8.62
CA GLU A 88 -26.28 23.17 -9.46
C GLU A 88 -25.43 22.94 -10.73
N LEU A 89 -24.82 23.97 -11.30
CA LEU A 89 -23.86 23.81 -12.41
C LEU A 89 -22.57 23.12 -11.93
N MET A 90 -21.97 23.63 -10.86
CA MET A 90 -20.71 23.10 -10.34
C MET A 90 -20.84 21.66 -9.84
N SER A 91 -21.96 21.34 -9.19
CA SER A 91 -22.28 19.98 -8.72
C SER A 91 -22.33 18.96 -9.86
N ARG A 92 -22.85 19.34 -11.04
CA ARG A 92 -22.86 18.46 -12.22
C ARG A 92 -21.46 18.13 -12.74
N ASN A 93 -20.54 19.10 -12.72
CA ASN A 93 -19.14 18.85 -13.08
C ASN A 93 -18.44 18.00 -12.01
N LEU A 94 -18.70 18.24 -10.72
CA LEU A 94 -18.16 17.44 -9.63
C LEU A 94 -18.63 15.98 -9.66
N TYR A 95 -19.86 15.71 -10.09
CA TYR A 95 -20.38 14.34 -10.25
C TYR A 95 -19.55 13.55 -11.29
N ILE A 96 -19.15 14.19 -12.39
CA ILE A 96 -18.27 13.56 -13.39
C ILE A 96 -16.89 13.27 -12.78
N TYR A 97 -16.35 14.22 -12.00
CA TYR A 97 -15.06 14.02 -11.32
C TYR A 97 -15.08 12.87 -10.33
N GLU A 98 -16.19 12.64 -9.64
CA GLU A 98 -16.36 11.52 -8.72
C GLU A 98 -16.12 10.17 -9.43
N GLU A 99 -16.69 9.98 -10.61
CA GLU A 99 -16.47 8.76 -11.42
C GLU A 99 -14.99 8.58 -11.77
N GLN A 100 -14.27 9.68 -12.04
CA GLN A 100 -12.84 9.62 -12.38
C GLN A 100 -11.96 9.35 -11.15
N VAL A 101 -12.32 9.90 -9.99
CA VAL A 101 -11.66 9.59 -8.71
C VAL A 101 -11.78 8.10 -8.40
N ILE A 102 -12.97 7.52 -8.61
CA ILE A 102 -13.20 6.08 -8.42
C ILE A 102 -12.35 5.27 -9.41
N ALA A 103 -12.31 5.66 -10.68
CA ALA A 103 -11.55 4.99 -11.72
C ALA A 103 -10.02 5.04 -11.48
N ALA A 104 -9.50 6.12 -10.93
CA ALA A 104 -8.08 6.28 -10.62
C ALA A 104 -7.60 5.44 -9.41
N ALA A 105 -8.52 4.79 -8.68
CA ALA A 105 -8.23 3.73 -7.69
C ALA A 105 -7.03 4.00 -6.76
N LYS A 106 -7.17 4.97 -5.85
CA LYS A 106 -6.17 5.39 -4.81
C LYS A 106 -4.88 6.02 -5.34
N GLN A 107 -4.82 6.39 -6.62
CA GLN A 107 -3.74 7.20 -7.18
C GLN A 107 -4.01 8.69 -6.94
N ILE A 108 -2.95 9.51 -7.08
CA ILE A 108 -3.10 10.97 -7.13
C ILE A 108 -3.73 11.31 -8.47
N ILE A 109 -4.87 12.00 -8.49
CA ILE A 109 -5.54 12.46 -9.70
C ILE A 109 -5.53 14.00 -9.78
N VAL A 110 -5.25 14.53 -10.97
CA VAL A 110 -5.25 15.99 -11.24
C VAL A 110 -6.37 16.34 -12.22
N PHE A 111 -7.06 17.44 -11.92
CA PHE A 111 -8.16 18.01 -12.70
C PHE A 111 -7.76 19.35 -13.35
N PRO A 112 -8.41 19.75 -14.46
CA PRO A 112 -8.14 21.03 -15.11
C PRO A 112 -8.64 22.23 -14.29
N GLU A 113 -7.97 23.38 -14.46
CA GLU A 113 -8.16 24.65 -13.72
C GLU A 113 -9.64 25.09 -13.64
N ASP A 114 -10.28 25.33 -14.78
CA ASP A 114 -11.64 25.87 -14.85
C ASP A 114 -12.72 24.78 -15.02
N GLY A 115 -12.44 23.52 -14.66
CA GLY A 115 -13.33 22.41 -15.00
C GLY A 115 -14.63 22.32 -14.20
N ILE A 116 -14.75 23.05 -13.07
CA ILE A 116 -15.94 23.03 -12.21
C ILE A 116 -16.95 24.11 -12.61
N HIS A 117 -16.51 25.35 -12.80
CA HIS A 117 -17.37 26.51 -13.10
C HIS A 117 -17.20 27.07 -14.53
N GLY A 118 -16.13 26.72 -15.24
CA GLY A 118 -15.82 27.28 -16.56
C GLY A 118 -15.13 28.64 -16.50
N PHE A 119 -15.17 29.37 -17.61
CA PHE A 119 -14.43 30.61 -17.83
C PHE A 119 -15.34 31.71 -18.43
N ASN A 120 -14.79 32.90 -18.72
CA ASN A 120 -15.47 34.08 -19.28
C ASN A 120 -16.44 34.83 -18.34
N PHE A 121 -16.13 34.89 -17.05
CA PHE A 121 -16.88 35.69 -16.08
C PHE A 121 -16.34 37.12 -15.93
N THR A 122 -17.19 38.04 -15.45
CA THR A 122 -16.76 39.31 -14.87
C THR A 122 -16.59 39.16 -13.36
N ARG A 123 -16.04 40.17 -12.68
CA ARG A 123 -15.94 40.18 -11.22
C ARG A 123 -17.29 40.02 -10.51
N GLU A 124 -18.37 40.51 -11.11
CA GLU A 124 -19.71 40.42 -10.55
C GLU A 124 -20.34 39.06 -10.84
N THR A 125 -20.16 38.53 -12.05
CA THR A 125 -20.83 37.29 -12.47
C THR A 125 -20.15 36.03 -11.95
N ILE A 126 -18.88 36.10 -11.56
CA ILE A 126 -18.17 34.97 -10.92
C ILE A 126 -18.55 34.80 -9.44
N TYR A 127 -18.97 35.88 -8.76
CA TYR A 127 -19.17 35.88 -7.32
C TYR A 127 -20.07 34.74 -6.78
N PRO A 128 -21.19 34.37 -7.45
CA PRO A 128 -22.04 33.24 -7.03
C PRO A 128 -21.35 31.87 -7.05
N TYR A 129 -20.22 31.73 -7.75
CA TYR A 129 -19.46 30.49 -7.88
C TYR A 129 -18.36 30.34 -6.82
N LEU A 130 -18.04 31.41 -6.08
CA LEU A 130 -16.91 31.44 -5.16
C LEU A 130 -17.33 30.97 -3.76
N GLU A 131 -16.38 30.34 -3.06
CA GLU A 131 -16.49 29.98 -1.65
C GLU A 131 -15.26 30.45 -0.88
N PHE A 132 -15.41 30.60 0.42
CA PHE A 132 -14.28 30.87 1.30
C PHE A 132 -13.48 29.57 1.53
N VAL A 133 -12.22 29.56 1.11
CA VAL A 133 -11.28 28.46 1.37
C VAL A 133 -10.25 28.92 2.40
N PRO A 134 -10.26 28.39 3.64
CA PRO A 134 -9.31 28.79 4.67
C PRO A 134 -7.88 28.36 4.29
N CYS A 135 -6.88 29.10 4.78
CA CYS A 135 -5.48 28.73 4.55
C CYS A 135 -5.16 27.40 5.28
N PRO A 136 -4.67 26.37 4.58
CA PRO A 136 -4.43 25.05 5.17
C PRO A 136 -3.36 25.07 6.28
N GLN A 137 -2.45 26.06 6.27
CA GLN A 137 -1.45 26.23 7.33
C GLN A 137 -2.03 26.83 8.61
N SER A 138 -3.17 27.51 8.52
CA SER A 138 -3.79 28.23 9.64
C SER A 138 -4.84 27.40 10.38
N VAL A 139 -5.49 26.45 9.69
CA VAL A 139 -6.59 25.66 10.23
C VAL A 139 -6.47 24.22 9.74
N LYS A 140 -6.52 23.27 10.68
CA LYS A 140 -6.70 21.85 10.37
C LYS A 140 -8.20 21.55 10.33
N TRP A 141 -8.77 21.42 9.13
CA TRP A 141 -10.20 21.21 8.93
C TRP A 141 -10.46 20.13 7.90
N ASN A 142 -11.37 19.20 8.22
CA ASN A 142 -11.89 18.23 7.26
C ASN A 142 -13.37 18.57 6.94
N PRO A 143 -13.68 19.09 5.75
CA PRO A 143 -15.04 19.49 5.36
C PRO A 143 -16.09 18.37 5.40
N CYS A 144 -15.67 17.10 5.28
CA CYS A 144 -16.56 15.94 5.37
C CYS A 144 -16.89 15.56 6.82
N ARG A 145 -15.96 15.77 7.76
CA ARG A 145 -16.16 15.46 9.19
C ARG A 145 -16.75 16.62 9.98
N GLU A 146 -16.40 17.85 9.60
CA GLU A 146 -16.80 19.07 10.30
C GLU A 146 -17.51 20.02 9.31
N PRO A 147 -18.66 19.61 8.74
CA PRO A 147 -19.31 20.29 7.62
C PRO A 147 -19.84 21.69 7.94
N HIS A 148 -19.94 22.04 9.22
CA HIS A 148 -20.52 23.30 9.70
C HIS A 148 -19.49 24.23 10.35
N LEU A 149 -18.18 23.93 10.24
CA LEU A 149 -17.14 24.78 10.82
C LEU A 149 -17.06 26.15 10.12
N PHE A 150 -17.31 26.19 8.81
CA PHE A 150 -17.40 27.40 8.01
C PHE A 150 -18.75 27.44 7.28
N SER A 151 -19.39 28.60 7.25
CA SER A 151 -20.60 28.82 6.44
C SER A 151 -20.28 28.88 4.95
N ASP A 152 -21.30 28.71 4.11
CA ASP A 152 -21.22 28.92 2.66
C ASP A 152 -20.15 28.05 1.97
N THR A 153 -20.03 26.80 2.43
CA THR A 153 -19.14 25.76 1.90
C THR A 153 -19.95 24.59 1.33
N GLU A 154 -20.93 24.90 0.49
CA GLU A 154 -21.88 23.91 -0.04
C GLU A 154 -21.30 23.04 -1.17
N LEU A 155 -20.25 23.49 -1.85
CA LEU A 155 -19.50 22.68 -2.82
C LEU A 155 -18.67 21.61 -2.12
N LYS A 156 -19.37 20.59 -1.65
CA LYS A 156 -18.73 19.37 -1.16
C LYS A 156 -18.70 18.39 -2.33
N PRO A 157 -17.54 17.76 -2.58
CA PRO A 157 -17.55 16.53 -3.36
C PRO A 157 -18.60 15.62 -2.72
N ALA A 158 -19.53 15.13 -3.53
CA ALA A 158 -20.79 14.52 -3.10
C ALA A 158 -20.63 13.59 -1.89
N ASP A 159 -21.72 13.42 -1.15
CA ASP A 159 -21.96 12.59 0.05
C ASP A 159 -21.45 11.12 0.01
N ARG A 160 -20.60 10.74 -0.96
CA ARG A 160 -20.02 9.42 -1.20
C ARG A 160 -18.48 9.44 -1.36
N ILE A 161 -17.79 10.55 -1.11
CA ILE A 161 -16.33 10.49 -1.01
C ILE A 161 -15.92 9.71 0.26
N HIS A 162 -15.72 8.41 0.08
CA HIS A 162 -15.14 7.45 1.03
C HIS A 162 -13.66 7.71 1.38
N THR A 163 -13.12 8.92 1.18
CA THR A 163 -11.72 9.23 1.54
C THR A 163 -11.49 9.20 3.06
N SER A 164 -12.55 9.10 3.86
CA SER A 164 -12.46 9.07 5.33
C SER A 164 -12.46 7.69 5.96
N ASP A 165 -12.76 6.61 5.21
CA ASP A 165 -13.17 5.32 5.81
C ASP A 165 -12.16 4.16 5.64
N HIS A 166 -10.90 4.47 5.36
CA HIS A 166 -9.83 3.47 5.43
C HIS A 166 -8.77 3.89 6.44
N SER A 167 -8.74 3.12 7.53
CA SER A 167 -7.64 2.94 8.45
C SER A 167 -6.32 2.73 7.71
N GLY A 168 -5.61 3.82 7.45
CA GLY A 168 -4.24 3.89 6.93
C GLY A 168 -3.55 5.10 7.58
N PRO A 169 -2.21 5.08 7.72
CA PRO A 169 -1.51 6.02 8.59
C PRO A 169 -1.75 7.45 8.10
N GLN A 170 -2.17 8.28 9.05
CA GLN A 170 -2.27 9.72 8.91
C GLN A 170 -0.91 10.28 8.51
N SER A 171 -0.73 10.61 7.25
CA SER A 171 0.26 11.57 6.79
C SER A 171 0.00 11.83 5.32
N LEU A 172 -0.54 13.01 4.99
CA LEU A 172 0.02 13.87 3.97
C LEU A 172 -0.76 15.18 3.92
N VAL A 173 0.00 16.23 4.25
CA VAL A 173 -0.30 17.67 4.28
C VAL A 173 -1.09 18.15 5.50
#